data_AF-A0A1Q6E844-F1
#
_entry.id   AF-A0A1Q6E844-F1
#
_cell.length_a   1.000
_cell.length_b   1.000
_cell.length_c   1.000
_cell.angle_alpha   90.00
_cell.angle_beta   90.00
_cell.angle_gamma   90.00
#
_symmetry.space_group_name_H-M   'P 1'
#
loop_
_entity.id
_entity.type
_entity.pdbx_description
1 polymer ?
#
loop_
_entity_poly.entity_id
_entity_poly.type
_entity_poly.pdbx_seq_one_letter_code
_entity_poly.pdbx_strand_id
1 'polypeptide(L)'
;MIVTTDVEGIGPFEIPVTQEGKPEFLSTLEEDVDFGVLTQSRIAVYPNDELRHQPYTLWELKLWDEGITLTSSQMFIGTGNRLHMKLYTDPIEKNDDNIYILPEGTYTVTTADIEDIAYQFVSRDIMCGRAGFSHPKFPSGTWYIRMENDTVTGDACITGGTITVTRNGEEYDIAFDFTSDAGYKVTGSFKGILDLHVQ
;
A
#
# COMPACT_ATOMS: atom_id res chain seq x y z
N MET A 1 34.64 -8.82 -16.84
CA MET A 1 36.01 -8.48 -16.39
C MET A 1 36.92 -9.59 -16.88
N ILE A 2 37.97 -9.26 -17.65
CA ILE A 2 38.96 -10.25 -18.11
C ILE A 2 40.08 -10.25 -17.08
N VAL A 3 40.37 -11.40 -16.48
CA VAL A 3 41.56 -11.60 -15.64
C VAL A 3 42.60 -12.28 -16.51
N THR A 4 43.72 -11.60 -16.79
CA THR A 4 44.86 -12.19 -17.50
C THR A 4 45.96 -12.54 -16.50
N THR A 5 46.37 -13.80 -16.45
CA THR A 5 47.51 -14.28 -15.65
C THR A 5 48.68 -14.60 -16.57
N ASP A 6 49.88 -14.09 -16.24
CA ASP A 6 51.12 -14.23 -17.03
C ASP A 6 51.77 -15.62 -16.90
N VAL A 7 50.99 -16.69 -17.11
CA VAL A 7 51.50 -18.08 -17.14
C VAL A 7 51.29 -18.65 -18.54
N GLU A 8 52.41 -18.96 -19.20
CA GLU A 8 52.46 -19.52 -20.55
C GLU A 8 51.70 -20.86 -20.59
N GLY A 9 50.56 -20.89 -21.29
CA GLY A 9 49.74 -22.10 -21.49
C GLY A 9 48.29 -22.04 -21.03
N ILE A 10 47.86 -20.96 -20.35
CA ILE A 10 46.44 -20.78 -19.98
C ILE A 10 45.82 -19.78 -20.96
N GLY A 11 45.06 -20.29 -21.93
CA GLY A 11 44.24 -19.45 -22.81
C GLY A 11 43.19 -18.65 -22.00
N PRO A 12 42.64 -17.57 -22.58
CA PRO A 12 41.62 -16.77 -21.88
C PRO A 12 40.46 -17.67 -21.43
N PHE A 13 40.18 -17.67 -20.13
CA PHE A 13 39.01 -18.34 -19.60
C PHE A 13 37.87 -17.33 -19.50
N GLU A 14 36.76 -17.62 -20.18
CA GLU A 14 35.51 -16.88 -19.99
C GLU A 14 34.82 -17.46 -18.77
N ILE A 15 34.71 -16.68 -17.70
CA ILE A 15 33.77 -16.98 -16.62
C ILE A 15 32.41 -16.47 -17.11
N PRO A 16 31.40 -17.33 -17.35
CA PRO A 16 30.06 -16.85 -17.60
C PRO A 16 29.56 -16.17 -16.32
N VAL A 17 29.59 -14.85 -16.32
CA VAL A 17 28.85 -14.07 -15.33
C VAL A 17 27.40 -14.10 -15.79
N THR A 18 26.62 -15.05 -15.31
CA THR A 18 25.17 -14.93 -15.31
C THR A 18 24.82 -13.84 -14.31
N GLN A 19 24.69 -12.60 -14.80
CA GLN A 19 24.00 -11.57 -14.06
C GLN A 19 22.52 -11.95 -14.12
N GLU A 20 22.04 -12.66 -13.09
CA GLU A 20 20.59 -12.78 -12.87
C GLU A 20 20.06 -11.33 -12.85
N GLY A 21 19.24 -10.98 -13.85
CA GLY A 21 18.62 -9.67 -13.91
C GLY A 21 17.92 -9.43 -12.57
N LYS A 22 18.11 -8.24 -12.00
CA LYS A 22 17.44 -7.83 -10.76
C LYS A 22 15.97 -8.24 -10.87
N PRO A 23 15.36 -8.93 -9.88
CA PRO A 23 13.96 -9.27 -9.96
C PRO A 23 13.15 -7.99 -10.25
N GLU A 24 12.28 -8.03 -11.26
CA GLU A 24 11.46 -6.88 -11.65
C GLU A 24 10.33 -6.70 -10.61
N PHE A 25 10.66 -6.17 -9.44
CA PHE A 25 9.69 -5.68 -8.47
C PHE A 25 9.68 -4.14 -8.46
N LEU A 26 8.53 -3.57 -8.12
CA LEU A 26 8.31 -2.14 -8.04
C LEU A 26 8.81 -1.54 -6.73
N SER A 27 8.89 -2.33 -5.66
CA SER A 27 9.42 -1.88 -4.37
C SER A 27 10.85 -1.37 -4.47
N THR A 28 11.14 -0.26 -3.81
CA THR A 28 12.51 0.22 -3.63
C THR A 28 13.14 -0.24 -2.32
N LEU A 29 12.31 -0.62 -1.34
CA LEU A 29 12.76 -1.22 -0.08
C LEU A 29 12.93 -2.73 -0.24
N GLU A 30 14.14 -3.18 0.09
CA GLU A 30 14.56 -4.58 0.00
C GLU A 30 14.84 -5.16 1.40
N GLU A 31 13.98 -4.83 2.35
CA GLU A 31 14.07 -5.24 3.76
C GLU A 31 12.69 -5.39 4.37
N ASP A 32 12.58 -6.19 5.44
CA ASP A 32 11.39 -6.20 6.28
C ASP A 32 11.23 -4.85 6.97
N VAL A 33 9.99 -4.35 7.03
CA VAL A 33 9.66 -3.04 7.57
C VAL A 33 8.50 -3.11 8.55
N ASP A 34 8.61 -2.28 9.59
CA ASP A 34 7.58 -2.04 10.58
C ASP A 34 7.25 -0.55 10.60
N PHE A 35 5.97 -0.22 10.39
CA PHE A 35 5.43 1.12 10.51
C PHE A 35 5.42 1.65 11.95
N GLY A 36 5.49 0.76 12.93
CA GLY A 36 5.07 1.06 14.30
C GLY A 36 3.57 1.31 14.36
N VAL A 37 3.19 2.42 14.99
CA VAL A 37 1.78 2.82 15.15
C VAL A 37 1.55 4.14 14.42
N LEU A 38 0.79 4.10 13.34
CA LEU A 38 0.28 5.29 12.66
C LEU A 38 -0.90 5.86 13.45
N THR A 39 -0.98 7.19 13.53
CA THR A 39 -2.00 7.88 14.34
C THR A 39 -2.83 8.89 13.56
N GLN A 40 -2.38 9.25 12.36
CA GLN A 40 -3.05 10.22 11.50
C GLN A 40 -3.73 9.51 10.33
N SER A 41 -4.89 10.04 9.90
CA SER A 41 -5.67 9.45 8.82
C SER A 41 -6.37 10.49 7.96
N ARG A 42 -6.69 10.08 6.73
CA ARG A 42 -7.68 10.69 5.84
C ARG A 42 -8.28 9.59 4.99
N ILE A 43 -9.58 9.40 5.10
CA ILE A 43 -10.29 8.29 4.45
C ILE A 43 -11.30 8.86 3.47
N ALA A 44 -11.20 8.48 2.19
CA ALA A 44 -12.27 8.74 1.23
C ALA A 44 -13.20 7.52 1.17
N VAL A 45 -14.50 7.73 1.36
CA VAL A 45 -15.52 6.68 1.29
C VAL A 45 -16.47 6.97 0.14
N TYR A 46 -16.75 5.93 -0.67
CA TYR A 46 -17.55 6.02 -1.88
C TYR A 46 -18.82 5.14 -1.75
N PRO A 47 -19.80 5.56 -0.93
CA PRO A 47 -21.08 4.87 -0.83
C PRO A 47 -21.85 4.93 -2.15
N ASN A 48 -22.76 3.98 -2.36
CA ASN A 48 -23.67 3.99 -3.50
C ASN A 48 -24.69 5.12 -3.40
N ASP A 49 -25.17 5.55 -4.56
CA ASP A 49 -26.24 6.53 -4.70
C ASP A 49 -27.01 6.30 -6.00
N GLU A 50 -27.92 7.21 -6.33
CA GLU A 50 -28.75 7.16 -7.55
C GLU A 50 -27.95 7.09 -8.86
N LEU A 51 -26.66 7.43 -8.84
CA LEU A 51 -25.76 7.40 -10.01
C LEU A 51 -24.69 6.31 -9.91
N ARG A 52 -24.43 5.79 -8.71
CA ARG A 52 -23.43 4.75 -8.42
C ARG A 52 -24.09 3.51 -7.83
N HIS A 53 -24.10 2.43 -8.60
CA HIS A 53 -24.61 1.13 -8.18
C HIS A 53 -23.52 0.06 -8.26
N GLN A 54 -22.61 0.05 -7.30
CA GLN A 54 -21.57 -0.97 -7.20
C GLN A 54 -21.96 -2.05 -6.19
N PRO A 55 -21.53 -3.31 -6.38
CA PRO A 55 -21.76 -4.37 -5.38
C PRO A 55 -20.85 -4.24 -4.15
N TYR A 56 -20.21 -3.09 -3.96
CA TYR A 56 -19.28 -2.80 -2.89
C TYR A 56 -19.26 -1.30 -2.56
N THR A 57 -18.77 -0.97 -1.37
CA THR A 57 -18.30 0.39 -1.05
C THR A 57 -16.78 0.39 -1.07
N LEU A 58 -16.21 1.37 -1.79
CA LEU A 58 -14.75 1.58 -1.85
C LEU A 58 -14.35 2.52 -0.71
N TRP A 59 -13.27 2.16 -0.03
CA TRP A 59 -12.59 2.98 0.95
C TRP A 59 -11.15 3.19 0.51
N GLU A 60 -10.73 4.45 0.35
CA GLU A 60 -9.34 4.80 0.15
C GLU A 60 -8.77 5.36 1.45
N LEU A 61 -7.85 4.61 2.06
CA LEU A 61 -7.22 4.97 3.32
C LEU A 61 -5.84 5.56 3.05
N LYS A 62 -5.62 6.75 3.60
CA LYS A 62 -4.30 7.34 3.78
C LYS A 62 -4.04 7.41 5.27
N LEU A 63 -3.03 6.69 5.74
CA LEU A 63 -2.64 6.61 7.15
C LEU A 63 -1.18 7.02 7.27
N TRP A 64 -0.80 7.79 8.28
CA TRP A 64 0.58 8.24 8.46
C TRP A 64 0.93 8.48 9.93
N ASP A 65 2.22 8.55 10.23
CA ASP A 65 2.70 8.90 11.57
C ASP A 65 2.75 10.43 11.78
N GLU A 66 2.97 10.85 13.02
CA GLU A 66 2.95 12.27 13.42
C GLU A 66 4.05 13.12 12.76
N GLY A 67 5.09 12.50 12.22
CA GLY A 67 6.18 13.20 11.53
C GLY A 67 5.82 13.64 10.11
N ILE A 68 4.67 13.20 9.60
CA ILE A 68 4.15 13.56 8.27
C ILE A 68 2.93 14.48 8.39
N THR A 69 2.86 15.46 7.49
CA THR A 69 1.70 16.34 7.32
C THR A 69 1.12 16.19 5.91
N LEU A 70 -0.21 16.09 5.82
CA LEU A 70 -0.95 16.19 4.57
C LEU A 70 -1.38 17.65 4.34
N THR A 71 -0.87 18.28 3.29
CA THR A 71 -1.21 19.66 2.94
C THR A 71 -2.60 19.76 2.30
N SER A 72 -3.13 20.98 2.23
CA SER A 72 -4.38 21.27 1.50
C SER A 72 -4.33 20.90 0.02
N SER A 73 -3.14 20.91 -0.61
CA SER A 73 -2.90 20.47 -1.98
C SER A 73 -2.76 18.95 -2.13
N GLN A 74 -3.11 18.19 -1.08
CA GLN A 74 -3.01 16.73 -1.01
C GLN A 74 -1.56 16.22 -1.17
N MET A 75 -0.58 17.01 -0.73
CA MET A 75 0.83 16.61 -0.70
C MET A 75 1.21 16.13 0.70
N PHE A 76 1.97 15.04 0.79
CA PHE A 76 2.62 14.65 2.02
C PHE A 76 3.98 15.35 2.13
N ILE A 77 4.27 15.92 3.29
CA ILE A 77 5.54 16.56 3.65
C ILE A 77 5.97 16.08 5.04
N GLY A 78 7.24 16.19 5.38
CA GLY A 78 7.82 15.76 6.64
C GLY A 78 8.70 14.51 6.52
N THR A 79 8.91 13.85 7.66
CA THR A 79 9.74 12.66 7.81
C THR A 79 8.97 11.61 8.58
N GLY A 80 8.84 10.41 8.02
CA GLY A 80 8.08 9.33 8.63
C GLY A 80 7.61 8.30 7.61
N ASN A 81 6.60 7.55 8.00
CA ASN A 81 6.02 6.43 7.29
C ASN A 81 4.54 6.69 7.01
N ARG A 82 4.09 6.29 5.81
CA ARG A 82 2.67 6.35 5.44
C ARG A 82 2.23 5.13 4.65
N LEU A 83 0.98 4.76 4.86
CA LEU A 83 0.27 3.70 4.14
C LEU A 83 -0.81 4.35 3.27
N HIS A 84 -0.83 3.99 1.99
CA HIS A 84 -1.97 4.18 1.11
C HIS A 84 -2.61 2.82 0.85
N MET A 85 -3.92 2.71 0.95
CA MET A 85 -4.63 1.44 0.79
C MET A 85 -6.00 1.66 0.17
N LYS A 86 -6.44 0.73 -0.69
CA LYS A 86 -7.82 0.67 -1.17
C LYS A 86 -8.45 -0.65 -0.75
N LEU A 87 -9.55 -0.59 -0.02
CA LEU A 87 -10.28 -1.78 0.41
C LEU A 87 -11.76 -1.68 0.09
N TYR A 88 -12.42 -2.83 0.11
CA TYR A 88 -13.78 -3.01 -0.35
C TYR A 88 -14.62 -3.66 0.74
N THR A 89 -15.82 -3.11 0.96
CA THR A 89 -16.81 -3.65 1.91
C THR A 89 -18.08 -4.03 1.17
N ASP A 90 -19.03 -4.65 1.89
CA ASP A 90 -20.41 -4.76 1.44
C ASP A 90 -20.94 -3.38 1.01
N PRO A 91 -21.89 -3.32 0.04
CA PRO A 91 -22.41 -2.06 -0.46
C PRO A 91 -23.14 -1.30 0.66
N ILE A 92 -22.75 -0.05 0.83
CA ILE A 92 -23.37 0.92 1.75
C ILE A 92 -23.97 2.03 0.90
N GLU A 93 -25.26 2.30 1.10
CA GLU A 93 -25.98 3.40 0.46
C GLU A 93 -25.70 4.72 1.16
N LYS A 94 -25.74 5.84 0.41
CA LYS A 94 -25.68 7.17 1.00
C LYS A 94 -26.80 7.36 2.01
N ASN A 95 -26.45 7.94 3.16
CA ASN A 95 -27.40 8.27 4.22
C ASN A 95 -27.34 9.76 4.58
N ASP A 96 -28.44 10.26 5.13
CA ASP A 96 -28.60 11.69 5.48
C ASP A 96 -27.67 12.12 6.62
N ASP A 97 -27.24 11.19 7.47
CA ASP A 97 -26.36 11.46 8.61
C ASP A 97 -24.89 11.64 8.19
N ASN A 98 -24.51 11.22 6.98
CA ASN A 98 -23.13 11.13 6.50
C ASN A 98 -22.18 10.35 7.42
N ILE A 99 -22.72 9.40 8.19
CA ILE A 99 -21.95 8.54 9.08
C ILE A 99 -21.74 7.20 8.37
N TYR A 100 -20.47 6.82 8.19
CA TYR A 100 -20.08 5.56 7.58
C TYR A 100 -19.07 4.87 8.49
N ILE A 101 -19.29 3.58 8.77
CA ILE A 101 -18.44 2.79 9.66
C ILE A 101 -17.69 1.78 8.81
N LEU A 102 -16.36 1.74 8.93
CA LEU A 102 -15.56 0.68 8.34
C LEU A 102 -15.85 -0.62 9.12
N PRO A 103 -16.42 -1.66 8.50
CA PRO A 103 -16.75 -2.89 9.20
C PRO A 103 -15.52 -3.56 9.81
N GLU A 104 -15.63 -4.00 11.07
CA GLU A 104 -14.61 -4.81 11.72
C GLU A 104 -14.40 -6.15 10.99
N GLY A 105 -13.25 -6.77 11.21
CA GLY A 105 -12.87 -8.06 10.65
C GLY A 105 -11.58 -8.02 9.82
N THR A 106 -11.28 -9.14 9.18
CA THR A 106 -10.08 -9.31 8.37
C THR A 106 -10.36 -8.96 6.92
N TYR A 107 -9.46 -8.19 6.31
CA TYR A 107 -9.45 -7.91 4.88
C TYR A 107 -8.15 -8.45 4.28
N THR A 108 -8.20 -8.94 3.04
CA THR A 108 -7.09 -9.66 2.40
C THR A 108 -6.69 -8.98 1.10
N VAL A 109 -5.39 -8.83 0.89
CA VAL A 109 -4.85 -8.36 -0.39
C VAL A 109 -5.15 -9.38 -1.47
N THR A 110 -5.90 -8.94 -2.48
CA THR A 110 -6.17 -9.78 -3.63
C THR A 110 -4.92 -9.90 -4.50
N THR A 111 -4.65 -11.12 -4.95
CA THR A 111 -3.62 -11.42 -5.95
C THR A 111 -4.16 -11.36 -7.36
N ALA A 112 -5.37 -10.81 -7.56
CA ALA A 112 -5.91 -10.54 -8.89
C ALA A 112 -4.83 -9.82 -9.70
N ASP A 113 -4.60 -10.33 -10.91
CA ASP A 113 -3.52 -9.84 -11.76
C ASP A 113 -3.62 -8.31 -11.86
N ILE A 114 -2.48 -7.65 -11.71
CA ILE A 114 -2.36 -6.20 -11.81
C ILE A 114 -2.89 -5.70 -13.16
N GLU A 115 -2.96 -6.57 -14.17
CA GLU A 115 -3.49 -6.27 -15.50
C GLU A 115 -4.94 -6.74 -15.75
N ASP A 116 -5.54 -7.52 -14.84
CA ASP A 116 -6.91 -8.01 -15.03
C ASP A 116 -7.94 -6.92 -14.71
N ILE A 117 -8.35 -6.22 -15.78
CA ILE A 117 -9.40 -5.21 -15.74
C ILE A 117 -10.82 -5.80 -15.59
N ALA A 118 -10.98 -7.12 -15.75
CA ALA A 118 -12.26 -7.80 -15.55
C ALA A 118 -12.46 -8.26 -14.10
N TYR A 119 -11.42 -8.18 -13.26
CA TYR A 119 -11.56 -8.49 -11.84
C TYR A 119 -12.55 -7.55 -11.17
N GLN A 120 -13.58 -8.14 -10.57
CA GLN A 120 -14.57 -7.43 -9.78
C GLN A 120 -14.25 -7.59 -8.30
N PHE A 121 -13.88 -6.49 -7.65
CA PHE A 121 -13.64 -6.49 -6.21
C PHE A 121 -14.91 -6.85 -5.44
N VAL A 122 -14.71 -7.64 -4.38
CA VAL A 122 -15.78 -8.04 -3.45
C VAL A 122 -15.49 -7.54 -2.04
N SER A 123 -16.50 -7.63 -1.18
CA SER A 123 -16.35 -7.35 0.25
C SER A 123 -15.18 -8.13 0.83
N ARG A 124 -14.35 -7.44 1.64
CA ARG A 124 -13.12 -7.94 2.28
C ARG A 124 -11.88 -8.00 1.40
N ASP A 125 -11.96 -7.57 0.15
CA ASP A 125 -10.78 -7.38 -0.69
C ASP A 125 -10.00 -6.11 -0.31
N ILE A 126 -8.69 -6.19 -0.46
CA ILE A 126 -7.76 -5.05 -0.54
C ILE A 126 -7.10 -5.10 -1.92
N MET A 127 -7.08 -3.98 -2.63
CA MET A 127 -6.39 -3.88 -3.91
C MET A 127 -4.87 -3.93 -3.72
N CYS A 128 -4.20 -4.86 -4.41
CA CYS A 128 -2.73 -4.89 -4.48
C CYS A 128 -2.17 -3.59 -5.08
N GLY A 129 -0.94 -3.23 -4.70
CA GLY A 129 -0.22 -2.11 -5.27
C GLY A 129 -0.03 -2.26 -6.78
N ARG A 130 -0.18 -1.16 -7.52
CA ARG A 130 0.08 -1.10 -8.95
C ARG A 130 1.00 0.06 -9.29
N ALA A 131 1.86 -0.16 -10.29
CA ALA A 131 2.59 0.93 -10.93
C ALA A 131 1.59 1.96 -11.48
N GLY A 132 1.84 3.24 -11.25
CA GLY A 132 0.97 4.30 -11.72
C GLY A 132 1.77 5.55 -12.03
N PHE A 133 1.37 6.29 -13.06
CA PHE A 133 2.06 7.50 -13.51
C PHE A 133 2.23 8.56 -12.40
N SER A 134 1.32 8.60 -11.43
CA SER A 134 1.35 9.55 -10.32
C SER A 134 2.01 9.00 -9.05
N HIS A 135 2.58 7.79 -9.08
CA HIS A 135 3.39 7.26 -7.98
C HIS A 135 4.62 8.15 -7.76
N PRO A 136 5.05 8.43 -6.51
CA PRO A 136 4.46 8.02 -5.23
C PRO A 136 3.40 9.00 -4.68
N LYS A 137 3.05 10.06 -5.41
CA LYS A 137 2.10 11.11 -4.97
C LYS A 137 0.66 10.59 -4.86
N PHE A 138 0.19 9.88 -5.88
CA PHE A 138 -1.11 9.21 -5.91
C PHE A 138 -0.91 7.76 -6.35
N PRO A 139 -0.45 6.89 -5.42
CA PRO A 139 -0.19 5.50 -5.74
C PRO A 139 -1.51 4.77 -6.01
N SER A 140 -1.46 3.80 -6.92
CA SER A 140 -2.62 2.95 -7.22
C SER A 140 -2.57 1.70 -6.34
N GLY A 141 -3.71 1.32 -5.75
CA GLY A 141 -3.79 0.19 -4.83
C GLY A 141 -3.11 0.44 -3.50
N THR A 142 -2.38 -0.56 -2.98
CA THR A 142 -1.81 -0.54 -1.63
C THR A 142 -0.30 -0.43 -1.62
N TRP A 143 0.21 0.58 -0.91
CA TRP A 143 1.62 0.95 -0.87
C TRP A 143 2.04 1.45 0.50
N TYR A 144 3.20 0.97 0.96
CA TYR A 144 3.97 1.63 2.00
C TYR A 144 4.94 2.63 1.39
N ILE A 145 5.08 3.80 2.02
CA ILE A 145 5.99 4.86 1.58
C ILE A 145 6.72 5.44 2.80
N ARG A 146 8.05 5.45 2.74
CA ARG A 146 8.97 6.09 3.68
C ARG A 146 9.39 7.45 3.14
N MET A 147 9.35 8.46 4.00
CA MET A 147 9.69 9.84 3.68
C MET A 147 10.74 10.40 4.63
N GLU A 148 11.66 11.19 4.09
CA GLU A 148 12.62 11.98 4.85
C GLU A 148 12.73 13.38 4.24
N ASN A 149 12.55 14.41 5.06
CA ASN A 149 12.65 15.82 4.67
C ASN A 149 11.89 16.12 3.37
N ASP A 150 10.60 15.79 3.36
CA ASP A 150 9.65 16.00 2.25
C ASP A 150 9.89 15.12 1.01
N THR A 151 10.88 14.23 1.05
CA THR A 151 11.26 13.38 -0.08
C THR A 151 10.96 11.91 0.22
N VAL A 152 10.47 11.16 -0.78
CA VAL A 152 10.33 9.71 -0.67
C VAL A 152 11.72 9.06 -0.75
N THR A 153 12.08 8.30 0.28
CA THR A 153 13.38 7.60 0.37
C THR A 153 13.24 6.09 0.19
N GLY A 154 12.03 5.56 0.27
CA GLY A 154 11.74 4.17 -0.02
C GLY A 154 10.24 3.90 -0.08
N ASP A 155 9.86 2.81 -0.72
CA ASP A 155 8.50 2.32 -0.81
C ASP A 155 8.46 0.80 -0.93
N ALA A 156 7.30 0.24 -0.58
CA ALA A 156 6.99 -1.16 -0.81
C ALA A 156 5.61 -1.30 -1.47
N CYS A 157 5.60 -1.94 -2.63
CA CYS A 157 4.40 -2.32 -3.36
C CYS A 157 3.80 -3.57 -2.71
N ILE A 158 2.57 -3.48 -2.20
CA ILE A 158 1.97 -4.58 -1.46
C ILE A 158 1.21 -5.54 -2.39
N THR A 159 1.60 -6.81 -2.41
CA THR A 159 0.98 -7.84 -3.26
C THR A 159 0.30 -8.96 -2.49
N GLY A 160 0.49 -9.00 -1.16
CA GLY A 160 -0.13 -10.02 -0.32
C GLY A 160 -0.29 -9.59 1.13
N GLY A 161 -0.99 -10.44 1.88
CA GLY A 161 -1.21 -10.30 3.32
C GLY A 161 -2.59 -9.74 3.66
N THR A 162 -2.73 -9.27 4.89
CA THR A 162 -4.03 -8.92 5.48
C THR A 162 -3.95 -7.69 6.38
N ILE A 163 -5.11 -7.11 6.64
CA ILE A 163 -5.32 -6.28 7.83
C ILE A 163 -6.38 -6.91 8.72
N THR A 164 -6.32 -6.61 10.01
CA THR A 164 -7.41 -6.89 10.95
C THR A 164 -7.91 -5.57 11.52
N VAL A 165 -9.17 -5.25 11.27
CA VAL A 165 -9.86 -4.05 11.76
C VAL A 165 -10.64 -4.41 13.02
N THR A 166 -10.38 -3.69 14.10
CA THR A 166 -11.18 -3.73 15.33
C THR A 166 -11.56 -2.32 15.74
N ARG A 167 -12.65 -2.19 16.50
CA ARG A 167 -13.20 -0.89 16.89
C ARG A 167 -13.61 -0.88 18.36
N ASN A 168 -13.28 0.20 19.05
CA ASN A 168 -13.73 0.46 20.42
C ASN A 168 -14.35 1.86 20.49
N GLY A 169 -15.68 1.94 20.46
CA GLY A 169 -16.38 3.22 20.34
C GLY A 169 -16.09 3.87 18.99
N GLU A 170 -15.45 5.04 18.97
CA GLU A 170 -15.08 5.76 17.74
C GLU A 170 -13.64 5.47 17.28
N GLU A 171 -12.83 4.87 18.13
CA GLU A 171 -11.44 4.54 17.84
C GLU A 171 -11.32 3.21 17.10
N TYR A 172 -10.46 3.20 16.08
CA TYR A 172 -10.09 2.01 15.33
C TYR A 172 -8.68 1.56 15.72
N ASP A 173 -8.50 0.24 15.79
CA ASP A 173 -7.19 -0.41 15.83
C ASP A 173 -7.12 -1.34 14.62
N ILE A 174 -6.24 -1.00 13.67
CA ILE A 174 -6.05 -1.70 12.40
C ILE A 174 -4.64 -2.26 12.38
N ALA A 175 -4.50 -3.58 12.51
CA ALA A 175 -3.21 -4.26 12.42
C ALA A 175 -2.89 -4.65 10.97
N PHE A 176 -1.64 -4.48 10.54
CA PHE A 176 -1.15 -4.78 9.21
C PHE A 176 -0.16 -5.97 9.25
N ASP A 177 -0.39 -6.98 8.42
CA ASP A 177 0.58 -8.05 8.13
C ASP A 177 0.59 -8.27 6.62
N PHE A 178 1.41 -7.48 5.94
CA PHE A 178 1.53 -7.47 4.49
C PHE A 178 2.82 -8.13 3.99
N THR A 179 2.84 -8.38 2.70
CA THR A 179 4.04 -8.84 1.97
C THR A 179 4.17 -8.01 0.70
N SER A 180 5.38 -7.51 0.45
CA SER A 180 5.70 -6.74 -0.75
C SER A 180 5.89 -7.65 -1.97
N ASP A 181 5.87 -7.06 -3.17
CA ASP A 181 6.25 -7.74 -4.41
C ASP A 181 7.70 -8.27 -4.42
N ALA A 182 8.59 -7.64 -3.64
CA ALA A 182 9.95 -8.10 -3.39
C ALA A 182 10.03 -9.24 -2.35
N GLY A 183 8.90 -9.64 -1.75
CA GLY A 183 8.81 -10.76 -0.81
C GLY A 183 9.10 -10.39 0.65
N TYR A 184 9.28 -9.11 0.97
CA TYR A 184 9.56 -8.64 2.34
C TYR A 184 8.28 -8.37 3.13
N LYS A 185 8.38 -8.54 4.45
CA LYS A 185 7.28 -8.24 5.36
C LYS A 185 7.11 -6.74 5.55
N VAL A 186 5.85 -6.30 5.50
CA VAL A 186 5.45 -4.92 5.77
C VAL A 186 4.38 -4.96 6.86
N THR A 187 4.73 -4.56 8.07
CA THR A 187 3.92 -4.77 9.28
C THR A 187 3.70 -3.48 10.05
N GLY A 188 2.73 -3.47 10.97
CA GLY A 188 2.51 -2.36 11.89
C GLY A 188 1.03 -2.21 12.24
N SER A 189 0.63 -1.01 12.65
CA SER A 189 -0.77 -0.74 12.95
C SER A 189 -1.16 0.73 12.75
N PHE A 190 -2.46 0.99 12.71
CA PHE A 190 -3.05 2.30 12.92
C PHE A 190 -3.91 2.28 14.17
N LYS A 191 -3.81 3.33 14.99
CA LYS A 191 -4.69 3.55 16.13
C LYS A 191 -5.20 4.98 16.15
N GLY A 192 -6.51 5.15 16.09
CA GLY A 192 -7.13 6.47 16.18
C GLY A 192 -8.52 6.54 15.57
N ILE A 193 -9.06 7.76 15.53
CA ILE A 193 -10.33 8.05 14.87
C ILE A 193 -10.07 8.28 13.38
N LEU A 194 -10.92 7.71 12.53
CA LEU A 194 -10.83 7.88 11.08
C LEU A 194 -11.40 9.25 10.67
N ASP A 195 -10.58 10.06 9.99
CA ASP A 195 -11.04 11.32 9.35
C ASP A 195 -11.73 10.99 8.03
N LEU A 196 -13.06 10.88 8.05
CA LEU A 196 -13.89 10.44 6.91
C LEU A 196 -14.28 11.60 5.99
N HIS A 197 -14.13 11.38 4.67
CA HIS A 197 -14.50 12.31 3.60
C HIS A 197 -15.37 11.58 2.57
N VAL A 198 -16.68 11.77 2.66
CA VAL A 198 -17.66 11.19 1.72
C VAL A 198 -17.48 11.79 0.32
N GLN A 199 -17.55 10.96 -0.72
CA GLN A 199 -17.39 11.36 -2.12
C GLN A 199 -18.70 11.25 -2.93
#